data_AF-X1K7H1-F1
#
_entry.id   AF-X1K7H1-F1
#
_cell.length_a   1.000
_cell.length_b   1.000
_cell.length_c   1.000
_cell.angle_alpha   90.00
_cell.angle_beta   90.00
_cell.angle_gamma   90.00
#
_symmetry.space_group_name_H-M   'P 1'
#
loop_
_entity.id
_entity.type
_entity.pdbx_description
1 polymer ?
#
loop_
_entity_poly.entity_id
_entity_poly.type
_entity_poly.pdbx_seq_one_letter_code
_entity_poly.pdbx_strand_id
1 'polypeptide(L)'
;GLYRFRNTLFILTTEVNNIFYAQGATRKIHNLIFAPSFDVVEKINKNLARFGDLHSDGRPTLKMEAKDLVETVLGIDEDVFIVPAHIWTPWFSLFGANFGFDSIEECFGEYTKYIYALETGLSSDPQMNWRVSSLDRFTLISNSDAHSPSRLGREANVFSRRIGYKGIKKIFREKNKEKFLYTVEFFPQEGKYHYDGHRGCSLCFSPKESRKYKNLCPKCGKPLTIGVMHRVETLADRDEGFRGTED
;
A
#
# COMPACT_ATOMS: atom_id res chain seq x y z
N GLY A 1 8.75 -4.93 21.25
CA GLY A 1 7.49 -4.75 20.51
C GLY A 1 7.15 -3.28 20.37
N LEU A 2 6.85 -2.61 21.49
CA LEU A 2 6.79 -1.14 21.53
C LEU A 2 8.03 -0.60 22.23
N TYR A 3 8.67 0.38 21.62
CA TYR A 3 9.79 1.13 22.14
C TYR A 3 9.32 2.50 22.60
N ARG A 4 10.02 3.13 23.55
CA ARG A 4 9.63 4.43 24.08
C ARG A 4 10.79 5.40 24.00
N PHE A 5 10.54 6.58 23.45
CA PHE A 5 11.42 7.74 23.58
C PHE A 5 10.59 8.92 24.09
N ARG A 6 10.94 9.41 25.30
CA ARG A 6 10.12 10.36 26.06
C ARG A 6 8.67 9.85 26.21
N ASN A 7 7.69 10.61 25.70
CA ASN A 7 6.27 10.26 25.78
C ASN A 7 5.75 9.55 24.52
N THR A 8 6.60 9.35 23.52
CA THR A 8 6.21 8.76 22.23
C THR A 8 6.60 7.29 22.19
N LEU A 9 5.68 6.46 21.68
CA LEU A 9 5.93 5.04 21.42
C LEU A 9 6.30 4.83 19.96
N PHE A 10 7.21 3.89 19.73
CA PHE A 10 7.71 3.52 18.41
C PHE A 10 7.53 2.03 18.20
N ILE A 11 7.24 1.65 16.96
CA ILE A 11 7.34 0.28 16.46
C ILE A 11 8.48 0.28 15.46
N LEU A 12 9.22 -0.82 15.38
CA LEU A 12 10.27 -0.98 14.39
C LEU A 12 9.61 -1.29 13.05
N THR A 13 9.69 -0.33 12.13
CA THR A 13 9.15 -0.45 10.78
C THR A 13 10.21 -0.02 9.78
N THR A 14 10.24 -0.69 8.63
CA THR A 14 10.98 -0.21 7.45
C THR A 14 10.14 -0.44 6.21
N GLU A 15 10.32 0.40 5.20
CA GLU A 15 9.83 0.14 3.87
C GLU A 15 10.97 -0.44 3.03
N VAL A 16 10.67 -1.41 2.16
CA VAL A 16 11.61 -1.95 1.18
C VAL A 16 11.01 -1.88 -0.22
N ASN A 17 11.85 -1.68 -1.22
CA ASN A 17 11.44 -1.70 -2.61
C ASN A 17 11.80 -3.04 -3.25
N ASN A 18 10.81 -3.89 -3.51
CA ASN A 18 11.00 -5.15 -4.22
C ASN A 18 10.97 -4.89 -5.73
N ILE A 19 12.07 -5.22 -6.43
CA ILE A 19 12.13 -5.22 -7.90
C ILE A 19 12.41 -6.63 -8.40
N PHE A 20 11.49 -7.17 -9.18
CA PHE A 20 11.54 -8.55 -9.67
C PHE A 20 10.82 -8.69 -11.00
N TYR A 21 11.03 -9.81 -11.70
CA TYR A 21 10.34 -10.12 -12.95
C TYR A 21 9.26 -11.16 -12.69
N ALA A 22 8.00 -10.85 -13.02
CA ALA A 22 6.88 -11.77 -12.86
C ALA A 22 5.82 -11.51 -13.94
N GLN A 23 5.18 -12.58 -14.42
CA GLN A 23 4.14 -12.53 -15.46
C GLN A 23 4.57 -11.75 -16.72
N GLY A 24 5.82 -11.92 -17.15
CA GLY A 24 6.31 -11.28 -18.37
C GLY A 24 6.72 -9.81 -18.22
N ALA A 25 6.64 -9.22 -17.02
CA ALA A 25 6.94 -7.81 -16.79
C ALA A 25 7.84 -7.58 -15.56
N THR A 26 8.54 -6.45 -15.54
CA THR A 26 9.21 -5.98 -14.32
C THR A 26 8.16 -5.42 -13.36
N ARG A 27 8.19 -5.90 -12.12
CA ARG A 27 7.35 -5.47 -11.01
C ARG A 27 8.19 -4.67 -10.04
N LYS A 28 7.60 -3.60 -9.49
CA LYS A 28 8.22 -2.74 -8.49
C LYS A 28 7.18 -2.46 -7.42
N ILE A 29 7.39 -2.99 -6.22
CA ILE A 29 6.38 -3.01 -5.17
C ILE A 29 7.05 -2.62 -3.86
N HIS A 30 6.52 -1.61 -3.18
CA HIS A 30 6.93 -1.28 -1.85
C HIS A 30 6.16 -2.09 -0.80
N ASN A 31 6.89 -2.57 0.19
CA ASN A 31 6.35 -3.34 1.30
C ASN A 31 6.89 -2.79 2.62
N LEU A 32 5.99 -2.59 3.58
CA LEU A 32 6.33 -2.29 4.96
C LEU A 32 6.59 -3.58 5.71
N ILE A 33 7.70 -3.62 6.45
CA ILE A 33 8.08 -4.69 7.36
C ILE A 33 7.92 -4.17 8.79
N PHE A 34 7.10 -4.85 9.59
CA PHE A 34 6.94 -4.58 11.02
C PHE A 34 7.66 -5.66 11.82
N ALA A 35 8.54 -5.28 12.74
CA ALA A 35 9.33 -6.22 13.52
C ALA A 35 9.13 -6.05 15.04
N PRO A 36 9.09 -7.15 15.81
CA PRO A 36 8.83 -7.10 17.25
C PRO A 36 10.05 -6.69 18.07
N SER A 37 11.27 -6.91 17.59
CA SER A 37 12.51 -6.59 18.33
C SER A 37 13.70 -6.26 17.44
N PHE A 38 14.72 -5.60 18.01
CA PHE A 38 16.00 -5.36 17.33
C PHE A 38 16.73 -6.66 16.97
N ASP A 39 16.70 -7.68 17.83
CA ASP A 39 17.28 -9.00 17.50
C ASP A 39 16.64 -9.62 16.24
N VAL A 40 15.33 -9.46 16.08
CA VAL A 40 14.61 -9.91 14.88
C VAL A 40 15.00 -9.05 13.68
N VAL A 41 15.11 -7.73 13.83
CA VAL A 41 15.59 -6.82 12.77
C VAL A 41 17.00 -7.21 12.32
N GLU A 42 17.92 -7.55 13.22
CA GLU A 42 19.26 -8.00 12.84
C GLU A 42 19.23 -9.29 12.01
N LYS A 43 18.37 -10.24 12.36
CA LYS A 43 18.18 -11.47 11.57
C LYS A 43 17.56 -11.17 10.21
N ILE A 44 16.59 -10.26 10.13
CA ILE A 44 15.99 -9.79 8.87
C ILE A 44 17.09 -9.18 7.99
N ASN A 45 17.88 -8.25 8.52
CA ASN A 45 18.97 -7.60 7.78
C ASN A 45 19.97 -8.62 7.23
N LYS A 46 20.42 -9.57 8.06
CA LYS A 46 21.34 -10.65 7.63
C LYS A 46 20.77 -11.48 6.48
N ASN A 47 19.47 -11.77 6.49
CA ASN A 47 18.83 -12.54 5.42
C ASN A 47 18.60 -11.72 4.17
N LEU A 48 18.16 -10.46 4.29
CA LEU A 48 17.83 -9.60 3.16
C LEU A 48 19.06 -9.01 2.45
N ALA A 49 20.22 -8.91 3.12
CA ALA A 49 21.45 -8.37 2.55
C ALA A 49 21.97 -9.12 1.30
N ARG A 50 21.51 -10.36 1.09
CA ARG A 50 21.84 -11.12 -0.14
C ARG A 50 21.08 -10.64 -1.38
N PHE A 51 20.01 -9.87 -1.21
CA PHE A 51 19.12 -9.40 -2.29
C PHE A 51 19.33 -7.93 -2.66
N GLY A 52 20.13 -7.18 -1.89
CA GLY A 52 20.38 -5.76 -2.14
C GLY A 52 21.33 -5.15 -1.12
N ASP A 53 21.83 -3.96 -1.41
CA ASP A 53 22.62 -3.17 -0.47
C ASP A 53 21.68 -2.48 0.54
N LEU A 54 21.73 -2.92 1.80
CA LEU A 54 20.89 -2.37 2.85
C LEU A 54 21.42 -1.04 3.41
N HIS A 55 22.65 -0.64 3.04
CA HIS A 55 23.29 0.57 3.54
C HIS A 55 23.21 1.74 2.55
N SER A 56 22.79 1.50 1.31
CA SER A 56 22.77 2.52 0.26
C SER A 56 21.64 3.55 0.40
N ASP A 57 20.50 3.16 0.99
CA ASP A 57 19.29 3.99 1.09
C ASP A 57 18.46 3.58 2.33
N GLY A 58 17.67 4.51 2.89
CA GLY A 58 16.73 4.23 3.97
C GLY A 58 15.57 3.32 3.57
N ARG A 59 15.25 3.26 2.27
CA ARG A 59 14.38 2.25 1.64
C ARG A 59 15.22 1.42 0.66
N PRO A 60 15.87 0.33 1.13
CA PRO A 60 16.73 -0.45 0.28
C PRO A 60 15.93 -1.14 -0.83
N THR A 61 16.56 -1.29 -2.00
CA THR A 61 16.00 -2.03 -3.13
C THR A 61 16.44 -3.48 -3.06
N LEU A 62 15.49 -4.41 -3.01
CA LEU A 62 15.70 -5.84 -2.93
C LEU A 62 15.32 -6.49 -4.27
N LYS A 63 16.26 -7.22 -4.88
CA LYS A 63 16.04 -8.03 -6.08
C LYS A 63 15.42 -9.38 -5.69
N MET A 64 14.18 -9.35 -5.24
CA MET A 64 13.43 -10.52 -4.79
C MET A 64 11.93 -10.31 -4.99
N GLU A 65 11.18 -11.41 -5.18
CA GLU A 65 9.73 -11.34 -5.25
C GLU A 65 9.11 -10.96 -3.90
N ALA A 66 7.93 -10.33 -3.94
CA ALA A 66 7.22 -9.91 -2.74
C ALA A 66 6.77 -11.12 -1.88
N LYS A 67 6.41 -12.24 -2.50
CA LYS A 67 6.08 -13.49 -1.78
C LYS A 67 7.28 -14.07 -1.02
N ASP A 68 8.47 -14.02 -1.61
CA ASP A 68 9.71 -14.53 -1.01
C ASP A 68 10.12 -13.66 0.18
N LEU A 69 9.77 -12.36 0.16
CA LEU A 69 9.95 -11.46 1.30
C LEU A 69 9.11 -11.93 2.48
N VAL A 70 7.82 -12.25 2.24
CA VAL A 70 6.91 -12.75 3.28
C VAL A 70 7.41 -14.07 3.86
N GLU A 71 7.78 -15.02 3.01
CA GLU A 71 8.38 -16.30 3.43
C GLU A 71 9.60 -16.09 4.30
N THR A 72 10.55 -15.28 3.82
CA THR A 72 11.83 -15.03 4.49
C THR A 72 11.62 -14.45 5.89
N VAL A 73 10.77 -13.42 6.02
CA VAL A 73 10.60 -12.76 7.31
C VAL A 73 9.79 -13.60 8.30
N LEU A 74 8.79 -14.37 7.83
CA LEU A 74 8.03 -15.28 8.69
C LEU A 74 8.86 -16.47 9.15
N GLY A 75 9.81 -16.94 8.33
CA GLY A 75 10.77 -17.97 8.73
C GLY A 75 11.75 -17.52 9.83
N ILE A 76 11.90 -16.20 10.03
CA ILE A 76 12.75 -15.64 11.10
C ILE A 76 11.98 -15.51 12.41
N ASP A 77 10.77 -14.96 12.36
CA ASP A 77 9.92 -14.75 13.53
C ASP A 77 8.46 -14.64 13.11
N GLU A 78 7.60 -15.47 13.69
CA GLU A 78 6.17 -15.54 13.33
C GLU A 78 5.39 -14.27 13.69
N ASP A 79 5.92 -13.38 14.53
CA ASP A 79 5.30 -12.10 14.91
C ASP A 79 5.65 -10.97 13.92
N VAL A 80 6.59 -11.16 12.98
CA VAL A 80 6.82 -10.22 11.88
C VAL A 80 5.60 -10.21 10.96
N PHE A 81 5.25 -9.05 10.40
CA PHE A 81 4.19 -8.97 9.41
C PHE A 81 4.51 -7.93 8.34
N ILE A 82 3.96 -8.18 7.15
CA ILE A 82 4.14 -7.36 5.96
C ILE A 82 2.83 -6.63 5.64
N VAL A 83 2.95 -5.36 5.25
CA VAL A 83 1.86 -4.58 4.68
C VAL A 83 2.31 -4.01 3.34
N PRO A 84 1.62 -4.29 2.22
CA PRO A 84 1.87 -3.60 0.96
C PRO A 84 1.65 -2.10 1.14
N ALA A 85 2.65 -1.30 0.80
CA ALA A 85 2.61 0.14 0.97
C ALA A 85 1.78 0.81 -0.13
N HIS A 86 1.10 1.90 0.22
CA HIS A 86 0.40 2.84 -0.67
C HIS A 86 -0.13 2.21 -1.96
N ILE A 87 -1.05 1.24 -1.84
CA ILE A 87 -1.32 0.21 -2.87
C ILE A 87 -1.81 0.75 -4.22
N TRP A 88 -2.23 2.01 -4.30
CA TRP A 88 -2.77 2.64 -5.51
C TRP A 88 -1.87 3.65 -6.20
N THR A 89 -0.75 4.08 -5.58
CA THR A 89 0.15 5.04 -6.23
C THR A 89 0.63 4.47 -7.59
N PRO A 90 0.69 5.26 -8.69
CA PRO A 90 0.86 4.67 -10.02
C PRO A 90 2.19 3.93 -10.24
N TRP A 91 3.19 4.20 -9.40
CA TRP A 91 4.49 3.54 -9.40
C TRP A 91 4.76 2.95 -8.03
N PHE A 92 5.53 1.86 -7.99
CA PHE A 92 5.99 1.22 -6.77
C PHE A 92 4.90 0.66 -5.85
N SER A 93 3.69 0.43 -6.38
CA SER A 93 2.54 -0.03 -5.60
C SER A 93 1.92 -1.29 -6.18
N LEU A 94 1.24 -2.04 -5.31
CA LEU A 94 0.60 -3.31 -5.64
C LEU A 94 -0.36 -3.19 -6.82
N PHE A 95 -1.28 -2.25 -6.80
CA PHE A 95 -2.24 -2.01 -7.89
C PHE A 95 -1.81 -0.87 -8.82
N GLY A 96 -0.58 -0.37 -8.71
CA GLY A 96 -0.10 0.76 -9.49
C GLY A 96 -0.18 0.50 -11.01
N ALA A 97 -0.66 1.47 -11.77
CA ALA A 97 -0.95 1.32 -13.20
C ALA A 97 0.27 0.97 -14.09
N ASN A 98 1.51 1.16 -13.62
CA ASN A 98 2.72 0.95 -14.43
C ASN A 98 3.45 -0.38 -14.15
N PHE A 99 3.54 -0.79 -12.88
CA PHE A 99 4.35 -1.94 -12.46
C PHE A 99 3.60 -2.92 -11.55
N GLY A 100 2.33 -2.63 -11.23
CA GLY A 100 1.51 -3.41 -10.30
C GLY A 100 0.81 -4.61 -10.93
N PHE A 101 0.08 -5.32 -10.10
CA PHE A 101 -0.73 -6.50 -10.38
C PHE A 101 -2.23 -6.16 -10.39
N ASP A 102 -3.06 -7.08 -10.89
CA ASP A 102 -4.51 -6.96 -10.88
C ASP A 102 -5.14 -7.62 -9.63
N SER A 103 -4.39 -8.47 -8.92
CA SER A 103 -4.80 -9.03 -7.62
C SER A 103 -3.65 -9.15 -6.63
N ILE A 104 -3.99 -9.36 -5.35
CA ILE A 104 -3.01 -9.55 -4.27
C ILE A 104 -2.36 -10.93 -4.41
N GLU A 105 -3.13 -11.93 -4.83
CA GLU A 105 -2.68 -13.29 -5.10
C GLU A 105 -1.61 -13.35 -6.20
N GLU A 106 -1.69 -12.51 -7.22
CA GLU A 106 -0.64 -12.43 -8.24
C GLU A 106 0.70 -11.93 -7.68
N CYS A 107 0.66 -11.09 -6.64
CA CYS A 107 1.85 -10.52 -6.00
C CYS A 107 2.44 -11.46 -4.93
N PHE A 108 1.58 -12.05 -4.08
CA PHE A 108 1.99 -12.81 -2.90
C PHE A 108 1.74 -14.32 -2.99
N GLY A 109 1.01 -14.81 -3.99
CA GLY A 109 0.70 -16.22 -4.17
C GLY A 109 0.07 -16.86 -2.92
N GLU A 110 0.57 -18.02 -2.52
CA GLU A 110 0.13 -18.74 -1.32
C GLU A 110 0.38 -18.00 0.00
N TYR A 111 1.29 -17.01 -0.01
CA TYR A 111 1.61 -16.19 1.16
C TYR A 111 0.60 -15.05 1.39
N THR A 112 -0.38 -14.86 0.47
CA THR A 112 -1.48 -13.90 0.64
C THR A 112 -2.23 -14.07 1.97
N LYS A 113 -2.34 -15.32 2.47
CA LYS A 113 -2.96 -15.64 3.77
C LYS A 113 -2.27 -15.02 4.99
N TYR A 114 -1.06 -14.47 4.82
CA TYR A 114 -0.30 -13.77 5.87
C TYR A 114 -0.32 -12.24 5.71
N ILE A 115 -0.97 -11.72 4.67
CA ILE A 115 -1.20 -10.29 4.50
C ILE A 115 -2.53 -9.95 5.19
N TYR A 116 -2.47 -9.15 6.25
CA TYR A 116 -3.64 -8.83 7.07
C TYR A 116 -4.14 -7.40 6.88
N ALA A 117 -3.26 -6.51 6.40
CA ALA A 117 -3.59 -5.13 6.17
C ALA A 117 -2.98 -4.64 4.85
N LEU A 118 -3.59 -3.59 4.30
CA LEU A 118 -3.16 -2.89 3.10
C LEU A 118 -3.09 -1.40 3.41
N GLU A 119 -2.02 -0.72 3.02
CA GLU A 119 -1.93 0.72 3.17
C GLU A 119 -2.56 1.43 1.96
N THR A 120 -3.58 2.25 2.21
CA THR A 120 -4.29 3.03 1.17
C THR A 120 -3.34 4.03 0.49
N GLY A 121 -2.63 4.80 1.31
CA GLY A 121 -1.74 5.88 0.92
C GLY A 121 -2.46 7.07 0.29
N LEU A 122 -1.74 8.17 0.13
CA LEU A 122 -2.21 9.50 -0.29
C LEU A 122 -3.00 9.59 -1.61
N SER A 123 -3.01 8.50 -2.38
CA SER A 123 -3.65 8.43 -3.70
C SER A 123 -5.03 7.79 -3.66
N SER A 124 -5.45 7.23 -2.53
CA SER A 124 -6.75 6.59 -2.37
C SER A 124 -7.31 6.78 -0.97
N ASP A 125 -8.63 6.64 -0.85
CA ASP A 125 -9.32 6.61 0.44
C ASP A 125 -10.10 5.29 0.61
N PRO A 126 -10.70 5.03 1.78
CA PRO A 126 -11.50 3.83 1.99
C PRO A 126 -12.64 3.66 0.97
N GLN A 127 -13.30 4.73 0.53
CA GLN A 127 -14.42 4.65 -0.42
C GLN A 127 -13.96 4.13 -1.79
N MET A 128 -12.79 4.58 -2.26
CA MET A 128 -12.18 4.05 -3.48
C MET A 128 -11.87 2.55 -3.35
N ASN A 129 -11.36 2.12 -2.19
CA ASN A 129 -10.99 0.74 -1.94
C ASN A 129 -12.22 -0.19 -1.79
N TRP A 130 -13.30 0.27 -1.18
CA TRP A 130 -14.53 -0.52 -1.00
C TRP A 130 -15.20 -0.90 -2.32
N ARG A 131 -14.82 -0.26 -3.44
CA ARG A 131 -15.28 -0.62 -4.77
C ARG A 131 -14.72 -1.94 -5.30
N VAL A 132 -13.71 -2.50 -4.64
CA VAL A 132 -13.02 -3.74 -5.03
C VAL A 132 -13.25 -4.79 -3.95
N SER A 133 -14.24 -5.66 -4.13
CA SER A 133 -14.71 -6.60 -3.09
C SER A 133 -13.63 -7.54 -2.56
N SER A 134 -12.63 -7.88 -3.37
CA SER A 134 -11.50 -8.71 -2.97
C SER A 134 -10.65 -8.07 -1.85
N LEU A 135 -10.75 -6.76 -1.65
CA LEU A 135 -10.05 -6.03 -0.59
C LEU A 135 -10.77 -6.08 0.75
N ASP A 136 -12.05 -6.47 0.78
CA ASP A 136 -12.86 -6.47 2.00
C ASP A 136 -12.30 -7.38 3.10
N ARG A 137 -11.53 -8.40 2.75
CA ARG A 137 -10.92 -9.31 3.74
C ARG A 137 -9.70 -8.74 4.45
N PHE A 138 -9.22 -7.56 4.07
CA PHE A 138 -8.05 -6.91 4.68
C PHE A 138 -8.44 -5.71 5.54
N THR A 139 -7.63 -5.42 6.56
CA THR A 139 -7.74 -4.13 7.26
C THR A 139 -7.09 -3.04 6.43
N LEU A 140 -7.83 -2.00 6.07
CA LEU A 140 -7.26 -0.82 5.42
C LEU A 140 -6.61 0.05 6.49
N ILE A 141 -5.33 0.36 6.31
CA ILE A 141 -4.58 1.29 7.16
C ILE A 141 -4.14 2.50 6.33
N SER A 142 -3.89 3.61 7.01
CA SER A 142 -3.48 4.87 6.38
C SER A 142 -2.29 5.45 7.16
N ASN A 143 -1.16 5.66 6.48
CA ASN A 143 0.06 6.19 7.08
C ASN A 143 0.66 7.28 6.20
N SER A 144 1.20 8.31 6.86
CA SER A 144 1.62 9.54 6.19
C SER A 144 2.70 9.46 5.12
N ASP A 145 3.53 8.41 5.06
CA ASP A 145 4.76 8.38 4.27
C ASP A 145 5.55 9.72 4.37
N ALA A 146 5.78 10.16 5.61
CA ALA A 146 6.25 11.51 5.90
C ALA A 146 7.76 11.65 5.62
N HIS A 147 8.08 12.42 4.59
CA HIS A 147 9.46 12.80 4.24
C HIS A 147 9.90 14.15 4.84
N SER A 148 9.03 14.77 5.66
CA SER A 148 9.36 15.94 6.47
C SER A 148 8.54 15.94 7.76
N PRO A 149 9.06 16.51 8.87
CA PRO A 149 8.32 16.56 10.14
C PRO A 149 6.94 17.24 10.02
N SER A 150 6.82 18.26 9.17
CA SER A 150 5.56 18.96 8.89
C SER A 150 4.48 18.12 8.20
N ARG A 151 4.85 16.95 7.65
CA ARG A 151 3.92 16.02 7.00
C ARG A 151 3.58 14.82 7.89
N LEU A 152 4.18 14.72 9.07
CA LEU A 152 3.91 13.62 10.01
C LEU A 152 2.43 13.64 10.42
N GLY A 153 1.76 12.49 10.28
CA GLY A 153 0.36 12.34 10.68
C GLY A 153 -0.66 12.99 9.75
N ARG A 154 -0.29 13.39 8.52
CA ARG A 154 -1.27 13.77 7.48
C ARG A 154 -2.23 12.62 7.12
N GLU A 155 -1.80 11.40 7.41
CA GLU A 155 -2.59 10.17 7.41
C GLU A 155 -2.27 9.41 8.69
N ALA A 156 -3.29 8.79 9.30
CA ALA A 156 -3.14 8.10 10.57
C ALA A 156 -4.21 7.02 10.80
N ASN A 157 -3.93 6.13 11.76
CA ASN A 157 -4.83 5.07 12.20
C ASN A 157 -5.25 5.33 13.65
N VAL A 158 -6.56 5.32 13.92
CA VAL A 158 -7.09 5.58 15.27
C VAL A 158 -7.52 4.29 15.95
N PHE A 159 -6.90 4.01 17.09
CA PHE A 159 -7.22 2.87 17.95
C PHE A 159 -8.00 3.33 19.19
N SER A 160 -8.91 2.50 19.69
CA SER A 160 -9.74 2.86 20.87
C SER A 160 -8.96 2.99 22.17
N ARG A 161 -7.75 2.43 22.23
CA ARG A 161 -6.83 2.53 23.36
C ARG A 161 -5.41 2.24 22.90
N ARG A 162 -4.45 2.33 23.82
CA ARG A 162 -3.07 1.88 23.57
C ARG A 162 -3.04 0.38 23.29
N ILE A 163 -2.52 -0.02 22.13
CA ILE A 163 -2.37 -1.42 21.71
C ILE A 163 -0.89 -1.77 21.61
N GLY A 164 -0.49 -2.91 22.19
CA GLY A 164 0.86 -3.46 22.02
C GLY A 164 1.09 -4.04 20.62
N TYR A 165 2.35 -4.19 20.20
CA TYR A 165 2.73 -4.73 18.89
C TYR A 165 1.93 -5.99 18.46
N LYS A 166 1.91 -7.04 19.29
CA LYS A 166 1.16 -8.28 18.99
C LYS A 166 -0.35 -8.03 18.87
N GLY A 167 -0.87 -7.08 19.65
CA GLY A 167 -2.25 -6.67 19.59
C GLY A 167 -2.60 -5.98 18.27
N ILE A 168 -1.69 -5.18 17.71
CA ILE A 168 -1.88 -4.53 16.40
C ILE A 168 -1.98 -5.60 15.30
N LYS A 169 -1.03 -6.55 15.25
CA LYS A 169 -1.08 -7.68 14.32
C LYS A 169 -2.38 -8.46 14.43
N LYS A 170 -2.81 -8.76 15.67
CA LYS A 170 -4.08 -9.44 15.94
C LYS A 170 -5.29 -8.65 15.44
N ILE A 171 -5.35 -7.35 15.71
CA ILE A 171 -6.44 -6.48 15.25
C ILE A 171 -6.53 -6.46 13.73
N PHE A 172 -5.40 -6.34 13.03
CA PHE A 172 -5.39 -6.34 11.56
C PHE A 172 -5.87 -7.66 11.00
N ARG A 173 -5.46 -8.78 11.60
CA ARG A 173 -5.90 -10.12 11.18
C ARG A 173 -7.39 -10.36 11.43
N GLU A 174 -7.90 -9.90 12.56
CA GLU A 174 -9.30 -10.12 12.98
C GLU A 174 -10.26 -9.02 12.51
N LYS A 175 -9.75 -7.95 11.88
CA LYS A 175 -10.52 -6.77 11.48
C LYS A 175 -11.38 -6.20 12.62
N ASN A 176 -10.82 -6.13 13.83
CA ASN A 176 -11.58 -5.75 15.03
C ASN A 176 -11.94 -4.25 15.03
N LYS A 177 -13.17 -3.92 14.59
CA LYS A 177 -13.71 -2.54 14.50
C LYS A 177 -13.86 -1.84 15.86
N GLU A 178 -14.03 -2.57 16.96
CA GLU A 178 -14.10 -1.97 18.31
C GLU A 178 -12.74 -1.42 18.78
N LYS A 179 -11.64 -1.92 18.18
CA LYS A 179 -10.28 -1.52 18.53
C LYS A 179 -9.61 -0.67 17.46
N PHE A 180 -9.90 -0.91 16.18
CA PHE A 180 -9.48 -0.09 15.05
C PHE A 180 -10.68 0.72 14.57
N LEU A 181 -10.75 1.98 14.99
CA LEU A 181 -11.97 2.76 14.91
C LEU A 181 -12.16 3.38 13.52
N TYR A 182 -11.13 4.05 13.02
CA TYR A 182 -11.15 4.74 11.73
C TYR A 182 -9.74 5.15 11.31
N THR A 183 -9.61 5.54 10.05
CA THR A 183 -8.42 6.18 9.50
C THR A 183 -8.64 7.68 9.32
N VAL A 184 -7.56 8.45 9.40
CA VAL A 184 -7.49 9.84 8.98
C VAL A 184 -6.78 9.83 7.63
N GLU A 185 -7.41 10.41 6.62
CA GLU A 185 -6.97 10.32 5.23
C GLU A 185 -6.60 11.69 4.67
N PHE A 186 -5.65 11.72 3.73
CA PHE A 186 -5.46 12.85 2.84
C PHE A 186 -6.54 12.85 1.75
N PHE A 187 -6.89 14.00 1.16
CA PHE A 187 -7.86 14.05 0.06
C PHE A 187 -7.20 13.52 -1.23
N PRO A 188 -7.55 12.32 -1.73
CA PRO A 188 -6.87 11.76 -2.91
C PRO A 188 -7.09 12.61 -4.17
N GLN A 189 -8.13 13.45 -4.20
CA GLN A 189 -8.44 14.38 -5.29
C GLN A 189 -7.38 15.46 -5.47
N GLU A 190 -6.61 15.80 -4.42
CA GLU A 190 -5.47 16.71 -4.50
C GLU A 190 -4.23 16.03 -5.12
N GLY A 191 -4.28 14.72 -5.30
CA GLY A 191 -3.22 13.94 -5.91
C GLY A 191 -2.99 14.31 -7.38
N LYS A 192 -1.72 14.49 -7.75
CA LYS A 192 -1.28 14.84 -9.12
C LYS A 192 -1.84 13.92 -10.21
N TYR A 193 -2.11 12.66 -9.88
CA TYR A 193 -2.58 11.63 -10.81
C TYR A 193 -3.94 11.06 -10.38
N HIS A 194 -4.81 11.83 -9.70
CA HIS A 194 -6.12 11.32 -9.29
C HIS A 194 -6.97 10.88 -10.50
N TYR A 195 -7.16 11.81 -11.44
CA TYR A 195 -7.90 11.61 -12.69
C TYR A 195 -6.98 11.49 -13.90
N ASP A 196 -7.55 11.01 -15.02
CA ASP A 196 -6.83 10.92 -16.27
C ASP A 196 -6.55 12.32 -16.80
N GLY A 197 -5.40 12.52 -17.43
CA GLY A 197 -5.06 13.86 -17.88
C GLY A 197 -4.07 13.92 -19.03
N HIS A 198 -4.05 15.06 -19.69
CA HIS A 198 -3.02 15.39 -20.68
C HIS A 198 -2.50 16.80 -20.39
N ARG A 199 -1.36 16.86 -19.68
CA ARG A 199 -0.76 18.10 -19.19
C ARG A 199 -0.54 19.14 -20.29
N GLY A 200 -0.06 18.71 -21.46
CA GLY A 200 0.21 19.60 -22.59
C GLY A 200 -1.03 20.25 -23.21
N CYS A 201 -2.23 19.73 -22.91
CA CYS A 201 -3.49 20.31 -23.40
C CYS A 201 -4.43 20.76 -22.27
N SER A 202 -3.92 20.78 -21.03
CA SER A 202 -4.68 21.09 -19.80
C SER A 202 -6.02 20.35 -19.72
N LEU A 203 -5.99 19.04 -19.99
CA LEU A 203 -7.16 18.17 -19.88
C LEU A 203 -7.11 17.36 -18.60
N CYS A 204 -8.28 17.21 -17.98
CA CYS A 204 -8.55 16.35 -16.84
C CYS A 204 -9.89 15.66 -17.11
N PHE A 205 -9.92 14.33 -17.04
CA PHE A 205 -11.09 13.50 -17.30
C PHE A 205 -11.26 12.48 -16.19
N SER A 206 -12.51 12.29 -15.76
CA SER A 206 -12.90 11.08 -15.05
C SER A 206 -12.65 9.84 -15.93
N PRO A 207 -12.51 8.65 -15.32
CA PRO A 207 -12.31 7.42 -16.09
C PRO A 207 -13.45 7.14 -17.10
N LYS A 208 -14.69 7.51 -16.74
CA LYS A 208 -15.86 7.40 -17.62
C LYS A 208 -15.75 8.30 -18.85
N GLU A 209 -15.14 9.49 -18.71
CA GLU A 209 -14.93 10.41 -19.82
C GLU A 209 -13.78 9.97 -20.73
N SER A 210 -12.63 9.58 -20.16
CA SER A 210 -11.47 9.14 -20.93
C SER A 210 -11.78 7.91 -21.80
N ARG A 211 -12.58 6.96 -21.29
CA ARG A 211 -13.04 5.79 -22.03
C ARG A 211 -13.85 6.15 -23.28
N LYS A 212 -14.67 7.21 -23.25
CA LYS A 212 -15.41 7.70 -24.44
C LYS A 212 -14.47 8.13 -25.56
N TYR A 213 -13.28 8.62 -25.20
CA TYR A 213 -12.23 9.01 -26.14
C TYR A 213 -11.16 7.93 -26.34
N LYS A 214 -11.43 6.68 -25.98
CA LYS A 214 -10.48 5.55 -26.08
C LYS A 214 -9.12 5.85 -25.42
N ASN A 215 -9.13 6.60 -24.32
CA ASN A 215 -7.94 7.06 -23.58
C ASN A 215 -6.99 7.94 -24.42
N LEU A 216 -7.50 8.61 -25.46
CA LEU A 216 -6.76 9.57 -26.26
C LEU A 216 -7.23 10.99 -25.98
N CYS A 217 -6.30 11.94 -26.03
CA CYS A 217 -6.57 13.36 -25.92
C CYS A 217 -7.38 13.84 -27.15
N PRO A 218 -8.60 14.35 -27.01
CA PRO A 218 -9.39 14.84 -28.15
C PRO A 218 -8.78 16.08 -28.83
N LYS A 219 -7.87 16.79 -28.16
CA LYS A 219 -7.21 17.99 -28.70
C LYS A 219 -6.01 17.67 -29.59
N CYS A 220 -5.27 16.59 -29.33
CA CYS A 220 -4.01 16.31 -30.03
C CYS A 220 -3.79 14.84 -30.42
N GLY A 221 -4.71 13.94 -30.09
CA GLY A 221 -4.65 12.51 -30.41
C GLY A 221 -3.64 11.69 -29.60
N LYS A 222 -2.84 12.32 -28.73
CA LYS A 222 -1.85 11.62 -27.89
C LYS A 222 -2.52 10.86 -26.73
N PRO A 223 -1.92 9.78 -26.22
CA PRO A 223 -2.44 9.06 -25.04
C PRO A 223 -2.59 9.96 -23.81
N LEU A 224 -3.65 9.71 -23.04
CA LEU A 224 -3.80 10.30 -21.72
C LEU A 224 -2.85 9.64 -20.72
N THR A 225 -2.39 10.40 -19.74
CA THR A 225 -1.81 9.84 -18.51
C THR A 225 -2.95 9.26 -17.70
N ILE A 226 -2.92 7.95 -17.47
CA ILE A 226 -3.94 7.24 -16.71
C ILE A 226 -3.78 7.54 -15.22
N GLY A 227 -4.86 7.98 -14.59
CA GLY A 227 -4.95 8.31 -13.19
C GLY A 227 -5.28 7.13 -12.29
N VAL A 228 -5.16 7.34 -11.00
CA VAL A 228 -5.41 6.35 -9.95
C VAL A 228 -6.87 5.92 -9.94
N MET A 229 -7.81 6.86 -10.11
CA MET A 229 -9.24 6.53 -10.13
C MET A 229 -9.60 5.61 -11.30
N HIS A 230 -8.92 5.75 -12.44
CA HIS A 230 -9.12 4.85 -13.58
C HIS A 230 -8.67 3.44 -13.25
N ARG A 231 -7.53 3.32 -12.57
CA ARG A 231 -7.00 2.03 -12.12
C ARG A 231 -7.95 1.37 -11.11
N VAL A 232 -8.47 2.13 -10.15
CA VAL A 232 -9.53 1.66 -9.23
C VAL A 232 -10.75 1.18 -10.03
N GLU A 233 -11.26 1.98 -10.97
CA GLU A 233 -12.43 1.62 -11.77
C GLU A 233 -12.20 0.42 -12.69
N THR A 234 -10.95 0.13 -13.05
CA THR A 234 -10.60 -1.07 -13.83
C THR A 234 -10.71 -2.34 -13.01
N LEU A 235 -10.41 -2.27 -11.71
CA LEU A 235 -10.45 -3.40 -10.79
C LEU A 235 -11.75 -3.47 -9.98
N ALA A 236 -12.55 -2.41 -9.99
CA ALA A 236 -13.78 -2.31 -9.24
C ALA A 236 -14.86 -3.28 -9.76
N ASP A 237 -15.49 -3.97 -8.82
CA ASP A 237 -16.67 -4.81 -9.04
C ASP A 237 -17.94 -4.23 -8.39
N ARG A 238 -17.82 -3.05 -7.77
CA ARG A 238 -18.93 -2.28 -7.20
C ARG A 238 -18.96 -0.85 -7.70
N ASP A 239 -20.18 -0.30 -7.68
CA ASP A 239 -20.46 1.04 -8.15
C ASP A 239 -19.78 2.12 -7.29
N GLU A 240 -19.60 3.27 -7.93
CA GLU A 240 -19.18 4.48 -7.25
C GLU A 240 -20.19 4.88 -6.17
N GLY A 241 -19.70 5.25 -4.99
CA GLY A 241 -20.55 5.59 -3.84
C GLY A 241 -21.02 4.40 -3.00
N PHE A 242 -20.60 3.16 -3.34
CA PHE A 242 -20.79 2.02 -2.45
C PHE A 242 -20.22 2.32 -1.06
N ARG A 243 -21.06 2.19 -0.04
CA ARG A 243 -20.66 2.22 1.36
C ARG A 243 -20.76 0.79 1.87
N GLY A 244 -19.70 0.28 2.49
CA GLY A 244 -19.71 -1.06 3.07
C GLY A 244 -20.92 -1.24 4.01
N THR A 245 -21.45 -2.47 4.09
CA THR A 245 -22.55 -2.74 5.02
C THR A 245 -22.08 -2.44 6.45
N GLU A 246 -22.85 -1.60 7.14
CA GLU A 246 -22.79 -1.45 8.59
C GLU A 246 -23.32 -2.76 9.21
N ASP A 247 -22.51 -3.81 9.13
CA ASP A 247 -22.66 -4.99 9.98
C ASP A 247 -21.66 -4.91 11.14
#